data_AF-A0A382WCB5-F1
#
_entry.id   AF-A0A382WCB5-F1
#
_cell.length_a   1.000
_cell.length_b   1.000
_cell.length_c   1.000
_cell.angle_alpha   90.00
_cell.angle_beta   90.00
_cell.angle_gamma   90.00
#
_symmetry.space_group_name_H-M   'P 1'
#
loop_
_entity.id
_entity.type
_entity.pdbx_description
1 polymer ?
#
loop_
_entity_poly.entity_id
_entity_poly.type
_entity_poly.pdbx_seq_one_letter_code
_entity_poly.pdbx_strand_id
1 'polypeptide(L)'
;MKIHYTSFVIFMSFIVLNFWSCEEEPESIDCTPLASAISDALAGFTGDGSEENCVTYKAALQAAIDGGCDADSAYLAEINNYDCDCVGLEADILVASTDFISNVTTTNCTTYKTTLQSAVDGSCDPSGAYQETINTLGDCS
;
A
#
# COMPACT_ATOMS: atom_id res chain seq x y z
N MET A 1 -20.12 2.58 68.82
CA MET A 1 -21.04 1.72 69.57
C MET A 1 -22.37 1.71 68.83
N LYS A 2 -22.83 0.53 68.39
CA LYS A 2 -24.10 0.33 67.65
C LYS A 2 -25.29 0.70 68.54
N ILE A 3 -26.30 1.38 68.00
CA ILE A 3 -27.69 1.25 68.43
C ILE A 3 -28.59 1.21 67.19
N HIS A 4 -29.31 0.10 67.05
CA HIS A 4 -30.38 -0.13 66.09
C HIS A 4 -31.59 0.75 66.41
N TYR A 5 -32.26 1.27 65.39
CA TYR A 5 -33.70 1.54 65.44
C TYR A 5 -34.39 0.99 64.20
N THR A 6 -35.43 0.22 64.48
CA THR A 6 -36.26 -0.59 63.60
C THR A 6 -37.29 0.28 62.89
N SER A 7 -37.45 0.02 61.59
CA SER A 7 -38.63 0.19 60.72
C SER A 7 -39.69 1.24 61.06
N PHE A 8 -39.85 2.24 60.18
CA PHE A 8 -41.17 2.64 59.69
C PHE A 8 -41.09 3.38 58.34
N VAL A 9 -41.74 2.81 57.32
CA VAL A 9 -42.16 3.36 56.01
C VAL A 9 -41.07 3.72 54.99
N ILE A 10 -40.71 2.74 54.17
CA ILE A 10 -40.17 2.96 52.82
C ILE A 10 -41.33 3.47 51.96
N PHE A 11 -41.44 4.79 51.78
CA PHE A 11 -42.26 5.34 50.73
C PHE A 11 -41.53 5.10 49.41
N MET A 12 -41.95 4.03 48.75
CA MET A 12 -41.48 3.54 47.46
C MET A 12 -41.83 4.58 46.39
N SER A 13 -41.05 5.65 46.33
CA SER A 13 -41.03 6.53 45.18
C SER A 13 -40.27 5.81 44.08
N PHE A 14 -41.01 5.05 43.26
CA PHE A 14 -40.55 4.59 41.96
C PHE A 14 -40.20 5.81 41.10
N ILE A 15 -38.99 6.33 41.28
CA ILE A 15 -38.32 7.02 40.20
C ILE A 15 -37.95 5.90 39.23
N VAL A 16 -38.82 5.67 38.25
CA VAL A 16 -38.50 4.94 37.04
C VAL A 16 -37.48 5.78 36.30
N LEU A 17 -36.23 5.73 36.76
CA LEU A 17 -35.09 6.09 35.94
C LEU A 17 -35.08 5.02 34.85
N ASN A 18 -35.68 5.37 33.71
CA ASN A 18 -35.39 4.72 32.44
C ASN A 18 -33.90 4.93 32.17
N PHE A 19 -33.06 4.16 32.87
CA PHE A 19 -31.77 3.73 32.36
C PHE A 19 -32.08 2.76 31.23
N TRP A 20 -32.62 3.29 30.13
CA TRP A 20 -32.34 2.74 28.82
C TRP A 20 -30.84 2.89 28.66
N SER A 21 -30.12 1.84 29.03
CA SER A 21 -28.79 1.58 28.52
C SER A 21 -28.92 1.46 27.01
N CYS A 22 -28.88 2.58 26.30
CA CYS A 22 -28.34 2.59 24.96
C CYS A 22 -26.84 2.33 25.14
N GLU A 23 -26.50 1.08 25.38
CA GLU A 23 -25.20 0.55 24.99
C GLU A 23 -25.30 0.56 23.46
N GLU A 24 -25.03 1.71 22.84
CA GLU A 24 -24.72 1.75 21.42
C GLU A 24 -23.49 0.86 21.28
N GLU A 25 -23.68 -0.36 20.79
CA GLU A 25 -22.57 -1.17 20.35
C GLU A 25 -21.76 -0.30 19.37
N PRO A 26 -20.45 -0.17 19.55
CA PRO A 26 -19.65 0.65 18.64
C PRO A 26 -19.90 0.11 17.24
N GLU A 27 -20.38 0.97 16.34
CA GLU A 27 -20.64 0.57 14.96
C GLU A 27 -19.37 -0.11 14.43
N SER A 28 -19.46 -1.41 14.15
CA SER A 28 -18.34 -2.19 13.63
C SER A 28 -17.94 -1.59 12.30
N ILE A 29 -16.65 -1.27 12.11
CA ILE A 29 -16.12 -0.75 10.85
C ILE A 29 -16.49 -1.72 9.72
N ASP A 30 -17.27 -1.26 8.73
CA ASP A 30 -17.56 -2.04 7.53
C ASP A 30 -16.43 -1.89 6.51
N CYS A 31 -15.58 -2.91 6.45
CA CYS A 31 -14.45 -2.96 5.55
C CYS A 31 -14.79 -3.49 4.15
N THR A 32 -16.03 -3.90 3.90
CA THR A 32 -16.45 -4.52 2.62
C THR A 32 -16.15 -3.65 1.40
N PRO A 33 -16.47 -2.34 1.40
CA PRO A 33 -16.19 -1.49 0.24
C PRO A 33 -14.68 -1.36 -0.04
N LEU A 34 -13.86 -1.25 1.01
CA LEU A 34 -12.41 -1.13 0.91
C LEU A 34 -11.77 -2.44 0.43
N ALA A 35 -12.26 -3.59 0.91
CA ALA A 35 -11.82 -4.90 0.44
C ALA A 35 -12.13 -5.12 -1.05
N SER A 36 -13.30 -4.65 -1.52
CA SER A 36 -13.64 -4.67 -2.95
C SER A 36 -12.69 -3.79 -3.76
N ALA A 37 -12.41 -2.57 -3.30
CA ALA A 37 -11.48 -1.66 -3.97
C ALA A 37 -10.05 -2.21 -4.05
N ILE A 38 -9.56 -2.86 -2.98
CA ILE A 38 -8.27 -3.55 -2.98
C ILE A 38 -8.27 -4.67 -4.03
N SER A 39 -9.34 -5.48 -4.07
CA SER A 39 -9.44 -6.60 -5.02
C SER A 39 -9.47 -6.13 -6.47
N ASP A 40 -10.21 -5.05 -6.77
CA ASP A 40 -10.28 -4.47 -8.11
C ASP A 40 -8.93 -3.85 -8.53
N ALA A 41 -8.25 -3.15 -7.61
CA ALA A 41 -6.93 -2.58 -7.88
C ALA A 41 -5.86 -3.67 -8.08
N LEU A 42 -5.92 -4.76 -7.30
CA LEU A 42 -5.06 -5.93 -7.49
C LEU A 42 -5.31 -6.60 -8.85
N ALA A 43 -6.57 -6.74 -9.26
CA ALA A 43 -6.92 -7.28 -10.56
C ALA A 43 -6.38 -6.39 -11.70
N GLY A 44 -6.44 -5.07 -11.54
CA GLY A 44 -5.81 -4.12 -12.45
C GLY A 44 -4.30 -4.33 -12.55
N PHE A 45 -3.60 -4.37 -11.42
CA PHE A 45 -2.15 -4.55 -11.38
C PHE A 45 -1.69 -5.92 -11.89
N THR A 46 -2.43 -6.99 -11.60
CA THR A 46 -2.09 -8.33 -12.12
C THR A 46 -2.42 -8.49 -13.60
N GLY A 47 -3.41 -7.76 -14.11
CA GLY A 47 -3.74 -7.72 -15.54
C GLY A 47 -2.78 -6.86 -16.36
N ASP A 48 -2.29 -5.77 -15.78
CA ASP A 48 -1.30 -4.86 -16.35
C ASP A 48 -0.33 -4.41 -15.25
N GLY A 49 0.85 -5.04 -15.24
CA GLY A 49 1.90 -4.82 -14.25
C GLY A 49 2.68 -3.53 -14.48
N SER A 50 1.99 -2.42 -14.66
CA SER A 50 2.55 -1.08 -14.82
C SER A 50 2.74 -0.39 -13.46
N GLU A 51 3.64 0.60 -13.40
CA GLU A 51 3.86 1.45 -12.22
C GLU A 51 2.55 2.10 -11.76
N GLU A 52 1.74 2.63 -12.69
CA GLU A 52 0.45 3.28 -12.41
C GLU A 52 -0.51 2.34 -11.66
N ASN A 53 -0.62 1.09 -12.11
CA ASN A 53 -1.51 0.12 -11.45
C ASN A 53 -0.94 -0.36 -10.12
N CYS A 54 0.39 -0.48 -9.98
CA CYS A 54 1.04 -0.74 -8.69
C CYS A 54 0.74 0.36 -7.67
N VAL A 55 0.88 1.63 -8.07
CA VAL A 55 0.57 2.80 -7.23
C VAL A 55 -0.91 2.80 -6.83
N THR A 56 -1.80 2.51 -7.77
CA THR A 56 -3.24 2.39 -7.52
C THR A 56 -3.55 1.30 -6.48
N TYR A 57 -2.89 0.13 -6.58
CA TYR A 57 -3.03 -0.94 -5.61
C TYR A 57 -2.52 -0.54 -4.21
N LYS A 58 -1.32 0.07 -4.11
CA LYS A 58 -0.80 0.59 -2.84
C LYS A 58 -1.73 1.64 -2.23
N ALA A 59 -2.31 2.51 -3.04
CA ALA A 59 -3.27 3.51 -2.56
C ALA A 59 -4.55 2.87 -1.99
N ALA A 60 -5.05 1.79 -2.61
CA ALA A 60 -6.21 1.04 -2.09
C ALA A 60 -5.90 0.36 -0.75
N LEU A 61 -4.70 -0.23 -0.61
CA LEU A 61 -4.22 -0.79 0.66
C LEU A 61 -4.10 0.31 1.73
N GLN A 62 -3.54 1.47 1.39
CA GLN A 62 -3.41 2.59 2.33
C GLN A 62 -4.77 3.13 2.77
N ALA A 63 -5.74 3.22 1.85
CA ALA A 63 -7.11 3.62 2.19
C ALA A 63 -7.78 2.65 3.17
N ALA A 64 -7.48 1.35 3.07
CA ALA A 64 -7.96 0.35 4.03
C ALA A 64 -7.31 0.51 5.41
N ILE A 65 -6.01 0.82 5.47
CA ILE A 65 -5.30 1.16 6.72
C ILE A 65 -5.93 2.40 7.36
N ASP A 66 -6.09 3.48 6.59
CA ASP A 66 -6.64 4.74 7.06
C ASP A 66 -8.10 4.60 7.52
N GLY A 67 -8.84 3.65 6.93
CA GLY A 67 -10.19 3.27 7.33
C GLY A 67 -10.29 2.35 8.56
N GLY A 68 -9.15 1.93 9.13
CA GLY A 68 -9.11 1.04 10.30
C GLY A 68 -9.35 -0.44 9.98
N CYS A 69 -9.18 -0.83 8.71
CA CYS A 69 -9.40 -2.20 8.23
C CYS A 69 -8.15 -3.08 8.21
N ASP A 70 -7.03 -2.60 8.76
CA ASP A 70 -5.76 -3.32 8.84
C ASP A 70 -5.34 -3.67 10.29
N ALA A 71 -6.19 -4.42 11.00
CA ALA A 71 -5.96 -4.74 12.41
C ALA A 71 -4.65 -5.52 12.65
N ASP A 72 -4.24 -6.35 11.68
CA ASP A 72 -3.07 -7.22 11.78
C ASP A 72 -1.83 -6.66 11.04
N SER A 73 -1.90 -5.42 10.53
CA SER A 73 -0.82 -4.78 9.74
C SER A 73 -0.44 -5.56 8.46
N ALA A 74 -1.35 -6.37 7.93
CA ALA A 74 -1.13 -7.16 6.73
C ALA A 74 -1.05 -6.27 5.48
N TYR A 75 -1.90 -5.24 5.39
CA TYR A 75 -1.85 -4.29 4.27
C TYR A 75 -0.61 -3.41 4.33
N LEU A 76 -0.18 -3.00 5.52
CA LEU A 76 1.08 -2.28 5.69
C LEU A 76 2.28 -3.13 5.25
N ALA A 77 2.31 -4.41 5.64
CA ALA A 77 3.36 -5.34 5.21
C ALA A 77 3.37 -5.50 3.68
N GLU A 78 2.18 -5.60 3.07
CA GLU A 78 2.02 -5.71 1.62
C GLU A 78 2.50 -4.44 0.90
N ILE A 79 2.15 -3.24 1.38
CA ILE A 79 2.66 -1.95 0.85
C ILE A 79 4.18 -1.91 0.85
N ASN A 80 4.82 -2.41 1.90
CA ASN A 80 6.28 -2.42 2.04
C ASN A 80 6.98 -3.44 1.14
N ASN A 81 6.24 -4.43 0.61
CA ASN A 81 6.77 -5.41 -0.33
C ASN A 81 6.80 -4.91 -1.78
N TYR A 82 6.04 -3.86 -2.11
CA TYR A 82 6.01 -3.29 -3.46
C TYR A 82 6.85 -2.03 -3.57
N ASP A 83 7.89 -2.12 -4.39
CA ASP A 83 8.59 -0.97 -4.93
C ASP A 83 8.04 -0.66 -6.32
N CYS A 84 7.06 0.23 -6.40
CA CYS A 84 6.36 0.51 -7.66
C CYS A 84 7.26 1.19 -8.68
N ASP A 85 8.26 1.93 -8.23
CA ASP A 85 9.24 2.61 -9.10
C ASP A 85 10.08 1.59 -9.88
N CYS A 86 10.15 0.33 -9.40
CA CYS A 86 10.84 -0.77 -10.05
C CYS A 86 9.98 -1.58 -11.02
N VAL A 87 8.66 -1.37 -11.01
CA VAL A 87 7.73 -2.15 -11.81
C VAL A 87 7.86 -1.79 -13.29
N GLY A 88 7.94 -2.81 -14.15
CA GLY A 88 8.08 -2.63 -15.60
C GLY A 88 9.50 -2.29 -16.08
N LEU A 89 10.38 -1.81 -15.20
CA LEU A 89 11.75 -1.43 -15.57
C LEU A 89 12.55 -2.56 -16.19
N GLU A 90 12.42 -3.81 -15.72
CA GLU A 90 13.13 -4.94 -16.33
C GLU A 90 12.76 -5.16 -17.81
N ALA A 91 11.47 -4.99 -18.15
CA ALA A 91 10.99 -5.11 -19.52
C ALA A 91 11.50 -3.95 -20.38
N ASP A 92 11.45 -2.72 -19.85
CA ASP A 92 11.95 -1.53 -20.54
C ASP A 92 13.46 -1.61 -20.78
N ILE A 93 14.23 -2.08 -19.78
CA ILE A 93 15.67 -2.33 -19.89
C ILE A 93 15.93 -3.36 -21.00
N LEU A 94 15.17 -4.46 -21.04
CA LEU A 94 15.31 -5.49 -22.08
C LEU A 94 15.05 -4.92 -23.48
N VAL A 95 13.97 -4.16 -23.66
CA VAL A 95 13.64 -3.51 -24.93
C VAL A 95 14.75 -2.55 -25.35
N ALA A 96 15.14 -1.62 -24.47
CA ALA A 96 16.16 -0.63 -24.77
C ALA A 96 17.53 -1.27 -25.07
N SER A 97 17.90 -2.33 -24.34
CA SER A 97 19.11 -3.11 -24.61
C SER A 97 19.08 -3.77 -25.99
N THR A 98 17.94 -4.33 -26.37
CA THR A 98 17.75 -5.02 -27.66
C THR A 98 17.80 -4.02 -28.82
N ASP A 99 17.19 -2.85 -28.66
CA ASP A 99 17.23 -1.77 -29.66
C ASP A 99 18.64 -1.22 -29.84
N PHE A 100 19.40 -1.08 -28.75
CA PHE A 100 20.81 -0.69 -28.82
C PHE A 100 21.68 -1.74 -29.52
N ILE A 101 21.54 -3.03 -29.16
CA ILE A 101 22.28 -4.12 -29.78
C ILE A 101 21.96 -4.24 -31.28
N SER A 102 20.68 -4.07 -31.64
CA SER A 102 20.22 -4.21 -33.02
C SER A 102 20.62 -3.03 -33.90
N ASN A 103 20.76 -1.84 -33.31
CA ASN A 103 21.15 -0.63 -34.03
C ASN A 103 21.96 0.31 -33.11
N VAL A 104 23.28 0.17 -33.18
CA VAL A 104 24.23 0.93 -32.35
C VAL A 104 24.29 2.38 -32.83
N THR A 105 23.50 3.24 -32.18
CA THR A 105 23.47 4.69 -32.42
C THR A 105 23.57 5.43 -31.10
N THR A 106 23.99 6.71 -31.15
CA THR A 106 23.98 7.60 -29.97
C THR A 106 22.60 7.66 -29.32
N THR A 107 21.52 7.71 -30.11
CA THR A 107 20.15 7.69 -29.61
C THR A 107 19.86 6.42 -28.84
N ASN A 108 20.07 5.24 -29.44
CA ASN A 108 19.73 3.98 -28.78
C ASN A 108 20.62 3.70 -27.56
N CYS A 109 21.90 4.09 -27.61
CA CYS A 109 22.79 4.04 -26.45
C CYS A 109 22.28 4.93 -25.31
N THR A 110 21.91 6.18 -25.63
CA THR A 110 21.40 7.14 -24.64
C THR A 110 20.09 6.65 -24.04
N THR A 111 19.18 6.10 -24.84
CA THR A 111 17.94 5.48 -24.35
C THR A 111 18.25 4.36 -23.38
N TYR A 112 19.07 3.39 -23.77
CA TYR A 112 19.42 2.26 -22.89
C TYR A 112 20.09 2.72 -21.60
N LYS A 113 21.05 3.64 -21.68
CA LYS A 113 21.73 4.22 -20.51
C LYS A 113 20.74 4.94 -19.58
N THR A 114 19.79 5.70 -20.14
CA THR A 114 18.76 6.41 -19.37
C THR A 114 17.83 5.43 -18.65
N THR A 115 17.38 4.38 -19.34
CA THR A 115 16.52 3.36 -18.74
C THR A 115 17.23 2.63 -17.59
N LEU A 116 18.51 2.29 -17.75
CA LEU A 116 19.32 1.74 -16.65
C LEU A 116 19.46 2.73 -15.49
N GLN A 117 19.64 4.02 -15.79
CA GLN A 117 19.78 5.06 -14.76
C GLN A 117 18.49 5.21 -13.94
N SER A 118 17.30 5.10 -14.57
CA SER A 118 16.03 5.09 -13.85
C SER A 118 15.96 3.96 -12.82
N ALA A 119 16.46 2.76 -13.16
CA ALA A 119 16.51 1.64 -12.22
C ALA A 119 17.50 1.88 -11.07
N VAL A 120 18.64 2.53 -11.33
CA VAL A 120 19.59 2.91 -10.27
C VAL A 120 18.98 3.96 -9.35
N ASP A 121 18.34 5.00 -9.91
CA ASP A 121 17.75 6.09 -9.14
C ASP A 121 16.56 5.61 -8.30
N GLY A 122 15.79 4.64 -8.81
CA GLY A 122 14.70 3.95 -8.11
C GLY A 122 15.16 2.90 -7.09
N SER A 123 16.47 2.74 -6.84
CA SER A 123 17.01 1.69 -5.96
C SER A 123 16.69 0.24 -6.40
N CYS A 124 16.36 0.06 -7.68
CA CYS A 124 16.05 -1.22 -8.32
C CYS A 124 17.31 -1.98 -8.78
N ASP A 125 18.50 -1.54 -8.37
CA ASP A 125 19.79 -2.19 -8.66
C ASP A 125 20.50 -2.64 -7.36
N PRO A 126 19.96 -3.62 -6.62
CA PRO A 126 20.58 -4.08 -5.38
C PRO A 126 21.96 -4.73 -5.59
N SER A 127 22.26 -5.13 -6.84
CA SER A 127 23.52 -5.78 -7.20
C SER A 127 24.60 -4.81 -7.67
N GLY A 128 24.23 -3.61 -8.11
CA GLY A 128 25.11 -2.65 -8.79
C GLY A 128 25.37 -2.96 -10.26
N ALA A 129 24.74 -3.98 -10.84
CA ALA A 129 25.01 -4.44 -12.21
C ALA A 129 24.54 -3.43 -13.27
N TYR A 130 23.44 -2.71 -13.03
CA TYR A 130 22.99 -1.67 -13.94
C TYR A 130 23.94 -0.48 -13.90
N GLN A 131 24.38 -0.08 -12.72
CA GLN A 131 25.38 0.97 -12.57
C GLN A 131 26.72 0.62 -13.25
N GLU A 132 27.18 -0.63 -13.15
CA GLU A 132 28.37 -1.12 -13.86
C GLU A 132 28.19 -1.08 -15.39
N THR A 133 27.00 -1.43 -15.87
CA THR A 133 26.66 -1.37 -17.30
C THR A 133 26.67 0.06 -17.80
N ILE A 134 26.08 1.00 -17.05
CA ILE A 134 26.11 2.44 -17.35
C ILE A 134 27.56 2.95 -17.47
N ASN A 135 28.43 2.54 -16.55
CA ASN A 135 29.85 2.91 -16.58
C ASN A 135 30.57 2.34 -17.81
N THR A 136 30.18 1.14 -18.25
CA THR A 136 30.73 0.48 -19.45
C THR A 136 30.27 1.14 -20.74
N LEU A 137 29.03 1.62 -20.80
CA LEU A 137 28.48 2.32 -21.98
C LEU A 137 29.18 3.67 -22.25
N GLY A 138 29.76 4.30 -21.21
CA GLY A 138 30.44 5.59 -21.35
C GLY A 138 29.50 6.70 -21.82
N ASP A 139 30.01 7.65 -22.61
CA ASP A 139 29.27 8.87 -23.00
C ASP A 139 28.34 8.72 -24.21
N CYS A 140 28.18 7.50 -24.75
CA CYS A 140 27.34 7.22 -25.92
C CYS A 140 27.67 8.05 -27.18
N SER A 141 28.90 8.59 -27.26
CA SER A 141 29.39 9.52 -28.29
C SER A 141 30.10 8.84 -29.45
#